data_AF-A0A9W4XG36-F1
#
_entry.id   AF-A0A9W4XG36-F1
#
_cell.length_a   1.000
_cell.length_b   1.000
_cell.length_c   1.000
_cell.angle_alpha   90.00
_cell.angle_beta   90.00
_cell.angle_gamma   90.00
#
_symmetry.space_group_name_H-M   'P 1'
#
loop_
_entity.id
_entity.type
_entity.pdbx_description
1 polymer ?
#
loop_
_entity_poly.entity_id
_entity_poly.type
_entity_poly.pdbx_seq_one_letter_code
_entity_poly.pdbx_strand_id
1 'polypeptide(L)'
;MYTKKETAMRIWGAENHSEAFEKFCDNKDYLENEDKKWEKSVSMKFPYYSSDPLPSPLPTVEEIEAARFTELELSKDLPCASHVFKIRDYAVKICSYPGPLQEAENMVFLEKNCPGLKIPKVYAAYKNQGGDFNLYLKRYPKEYPDRSTLSPTYLLVTSYADGPSCYTPVWQSLSQTARNNILRKLGEQMRLLRSVPPPNPQYYGRIHSQGFPKDDYVFLGGIQDLTTAWNGPFYSHKDFAGQIMEAGLAWACVQHGEFNGELQLLLETYEDVMSRASGQNAILYHGDLQLHNIIAIENKDDKDDPDICIIDWATMGWMPAYMETVRTLCRGKASVSMTLDHNTYLYELHKGDGQAHLETAFYLTNFLAAANISM
;
A
#
# COMPACT_ATOMS: atom_id res chain seq x y z
N MET A 1 -15.03 -16.73 25.35
CA MET A 1 -15.26 -15.28 25.17
C MET A 1 -13.93 -14.57 25.35
N TYR A 2 -13.52 -13.77 24.37
CA TYR A 2 -12.26 -13.03 24.42
C TYR A 2 -12.41 -11.83 25.36
N THR A 3 -11.46 -11.63 26.27
CA THR A 3 -11.42 -10.44 27.13
C THR A 3 -10.26 -9.53 26.78
N LYS A 4 -10.44 -8.24 27.05
CA LYS A 4 -9.40 -7.25 26.81
C LYS A 4 -8.19 -7.45 27.72
N LYS A 5 -8.43 -7.85 28.98
CA LYS A 5 -7.38 -8.17 29.95
C LYS A 5 -6.50 -9.34 29.50
N GLU A 6 -7.11 -10.45 29.06
CA GLU A 6 -6.35 -11.59 28.54
C GLU A 6 -5.58 -11.23 27.27
N THR A 7 -6.18 -10.40 26.40
CA THR A 7 -5.55 -9.93 25.16
C THR A 7 -4.35 -9.03 25.46
N ALA A 8 -4.48 -8.08 26.41
CA ALA A 8 -3.39 -7.20 26.85
C ALA A 8 -2.20 -8.02 27.37
N MET A 9 -2.46 -9.02 28.21
CA MET A 9 -1.41 -9.88 28.75
C MET A 9 -0.76 -10.74 27.67
N ARG A 10 -1.55 -11.38 26.81
CA ARG A 10 -1.06 -12.33 25.81
C ARG A 10 -0.28 -11.65 24.68
N ILE A 11 -0.79 -10.55 24.14
CA ILE A 11 -0.21 -9.86 22.98
C ILE A 11 0.83 -8.84 23.41
N TRP A 12 0.54 -8.05 24.44
CA TRP A 12 1.36 -6.90 24.82
C TRP A 12 2.21 -7.14 26.07
N GLY A 13 2.04 -8.28 26.75
CA GLY A 13 2.66 -8.52 28.06
C GLY A 13 2.25 -7.46 29.08
N ALA A 14 1.03 -6.93 28.97
CA ALA A 14 0.51 -5.82 29.75
C ALA A 14 -0.60 -6.29 30.71
N GLU A 15 -0.64 -5.73 31.93
CA GLU A 15 -1.64 -6.08 32.93
C GLU A 15 -3.03 -5.53 32.60
N ASN A 16 -3.09 -4.45 31.82
CA ASN A 16 -4.31 -3.75 31.44
C ASN A 16 -4.16 -3.02 30.10
N HIS A 17 -5.27 -2.48 29.60
CA HIS A 17 -5.29 -1.82 28.28
C HIS A 17 -4.49 -0.52 28.22
N SER A 18 -4.36 0.23 29.32
CA SER A 18 -3.63 1.50 29.33
C SER A 18 -2.13 1.25 29.16
N GLU A 19 -1.60 0.24 29.85
CA GLU A 19 -0.22 -0.21 29.66
C GLU A 19 -0.01 -0.80 28.25
N ALA A 20 -0.99 -1.53 27.70
CA ALA A 20 -0.93 -2.00 26.32
C ALA A 20 -0.88 -0.84 25.30
N PHE A 21 -1.65 0.24 25.54
CA PHE A 21 -1.63 1.44 24.71
C PHE A 21 -0.30 2.19 24.80
N GLU A 22 0.27 2.33 26.00
CA GLU A 22 1.61 2.93 26.19
C GLU A 22 2.68 2.16 25.39
N LYS A 23 2.69 0.82 25.53
CA LYS A 23 3.59 -0.04 24.76
C LYS A 23 3.36 0.08 23.25
N PHE A 24 2.13 0.24 22.80
CA PHE A 24 1.83 0.49 21.39
C PHE A 24 2.40 1.84 20.91
N CYS A 25 2.26 2.91 21.70
CA CYS A 25 2.84 4.22 21.39
C CYS A 25 4.36 4.17 21.33
N ASP A 26 5.02 3.55 22.31
CA ASP A 26 6.48 3.40 22.35
C ASP A 26 7.02 2.63 21.14
N ASN A 27 6.26 1.64 20.63
CA ASN A 27 6.61 0.92 19.41
C ASN A 27 6.47 1.77 18.14
N LYS A 28 5.51 2.69 18.10
CA LYS A 28 5.27 3.53 16.92
C LYS A 28 6.44 4.48 16.65
N ASP A 29 7.06 5.01 17.70
CA ASP A 29 8.25 5.88 17.61
C ASP A 29 9.50 5.14 17.12
N TYR A 30 9.54 3.81 17.22
CA TYR A 30 10.64 2.99 16.72
C TYR A 30 10.61 2.79 15.19
N LEU A 31 9.43 2.79 14.57
CA LEU A 31 9.30 2.67 13.11
C LEU A 31 10.02 3.82 12.37
N GLU A 32 10.17 4.96 13.04
CA GLU A 32 10.87 6.13 12.51
C GLU A 32 12.41 5.98 12.49
N ASN A 33 12.97 4.96 13.17
CA ASN A 33 14.41 4.79 13.39
C ASN A 33 15.07 3.59 12.66
N GLU A 34 14.36 2.81 11.83
CA GLU A 34 14.93 1.62 11.15
C GLU A 34 15.69 1.92 9.84
N ASP A 35 16.65 2.86 9.86
CA ASP A 35 17.60 3.04 8.76
C ASP A 35 18.55 1.85 8.53
N LYS A 36 18.58 0.90 9.48
CA LYS A 36 19.55 -0.21 9.54
C LYS A 36 19.00 -1.59 9.15
N LYS A 37 17.72 -1.72 8.76
CA LYS A 37 17.13 -3.04 8.43
C LYS A 37 16.42 -3.12 7.08
N TRP A 38 16.31 -2.03 6.32
CA TRP A 38 15.63 -2.05 5.03
C TRP A 38 16.29 -2.97 3.99
N GLU A 39 17.61 -3.16 4.04
CA GLU A 39 18.32 -4.08 3.14
C GLU A 39 17.84 -5.54 3.30
N LYS A 40 17.13 -5.85 4.39
CA LYS A 40 16.48 -7.14 4.62
C LYS A 40 15.02 -7.17 4.17
N SER A 41 14.41 -6.02 3.85
CA SER A 41 13.02 -5.91 3.41
C SER A 41 12.85 -5.86 1.89
N VAL A 42 13.96 -5.93 1.15
CA VAL A 42 14.04 -6.09 -0.31
C VAL A 42 15.13 -7.11 -0.62
N SER A 43 14.96 -7.87 -1.72
CA SER A 43 15.92 -8.86 -2.22
C SER A 43 16.74 -8.34 -3.41
N MET A 44 16.23 -7.34 -4.12
CA MET A 44 16.90 -6.69 -5.24
C MET A 44 18.12 -5.87 -4.77
N LYS A 45 19.15 -5.85 -5.62
CA LYS A 45 20.38 -5.10 -5.34
C LYS A 45 20.17 -3.61 -5.65
N PHE A 46 20.58 -2.76 -4.71
CA PHE A 46 20.60 -1.30 -4.86
C PHE A 46 22.04 -0.76 -4.74
N PRO A 47 22.38 0.35 -5.42
CA PRO A 47 21.52 1.14 -6.29
C PRO A 47 21.16 0.41 -7.58
N TYR A 48 19.94 0.64 -8.06
CA TYR A 48 19.45 0.13 -9.32
C TYR A 48 19.46 1.25 -10.37
N TYR A 49 19.96 0.91 -11.55
CA TYR A 49 19.88 1.73 -12.75
C TYR A 49 19.48 0.82 -13.90
N SER A 50 18.45 1.22 -14.65
CA SER A 50 18.00 0.48 -15.82
C SER A 50 19.10 0.45 -16.89
N SER A 51 19.19 -0.67 -17.61
CA SER A 51 20.04 -0.77 -18.80
C SER A 51 19.42 -0.13 -20.04
N ASP A 52 18.14 0.21 -19.98
CA ASP A 52 17.43 0.83 -21.10
C ASP A 52 17.90 2.27 -21.34
N PRO A 53 17.80 2.77 -22.58
CA PRO A 53 18.14 4.15 -22.88
C PRO A 53 17.34 5.12 -22.01
N LEU A 54 18.04 6.05 -21.37
CA LEU A 54 17.41 7.11 -20.61
C LEU A 54 16.81 8.17 -21.57
N PRO A 55 15.55 8.61 -21.37
CA PRO A 55 14.97 9.67 -22.19
C PRO A 55 15.69 11.02 -22.03
N SER A 56 16.24 11.29 -20.84
CA SER A 56 17.12 12.43 -20.55
C SER A 56 18.07 12.09 -19.39
N PRO A 57 19.10 12.88 -19.05
CA PRO A 57 19.91 12.61 -17.86
C PRO A 57 19.04 12.47 -16.59
N LEU A 58 19.40 11.56 -15.68
CA LEU A 58 18.68 11.41 -14.41
C LEU A 58 18.68 12.74 -13.64
N PRO A 59 17.59 13.09 -12.94
CA PRO A 59 17.53 14.30 -12.11
C PRO A 59 18.60 14.29 -11.00
N THR A 60 19.27 15.43 -10.78
CA THR A 60 20.19 15.56 -9.64
C THR A 60 19.43 15.91 -8.34
N VAL A 61 20.08 15.72 -7.19
CA VAL A 61 19.50 16.07 -5.88
C VAL A 61 19.18 17.57 -5.84
N GLU A 62 20.04 18.42 -6.37
CA GLU A 62 19.86 19.87 -6.41
C GLU A 62 18.64 20.27 -7.25
N GLU A 63 18.40 19.58 -8.38
CA GLU A 63 17.22 19.83 -9.20
C GLU A 63 15.92 19.45 -8.49
N ILE A 64 15.96 18.35 -7.73
CA ILE A 64 14.81 17.91 -6.95
C ILE A 64 14.54 18.84 -5.76
N GLU A 65 15.60 19.29 -5.07
CA GLU A 65 15.47 20.28 -4.00
C GLU A 65 14.92 21.61 -4.52
N ALA A 66 15.36 22.06 -5.71
CA ALA A 66 14.84 23.26 -6.35
C ALA A 66 13.37 23.16 -6.77
N ALA A 67 12.86 21.94 -6.96
CA ALA A 67 11.46 21.68 -7.29
C ALA A 67 10.52 21.78 -6.07
N ARG A 68 11.04 21.80 -4.84
CA ARG A 68 10.23 21.91 -3.62
C ARG A 68 9.37 23.17 -3.61
N PHE A 69 8.11 23.02 -3.18
CA PHE A 69 7.13 24.11 -3.09
C PHE A 69 6.82 24.81 -4.43
N THR A 70 7.08 24.14 -5.56
CA THR A 70 6.72 24.61 -6.89
C THR A 70 5.62 23.74 -7.50
N GLU A 71 5.14 24.08 -8.70
CA GLU A 71 4.22 23.23 -9.47
C GLU A 71 4.82 21.88 -9.90
N LEU A 72 6.13 21.70 -9.75
CA LEU A 72 6.80 20.44 -10.04
C LEU A 72 6.64 19.42 -8.91
N GLU A 73 6.27 19.84 -7.69
CA GLU A 73 5.97 18.94 -6.56
C GLU A 73 4.52 18.45 -6.68
N LEU A 74 4.33 17.30 -7.33
CA LEU A 74 3.03 16.68 -7.61
C LEU A 74 2.26 16.31 -6.32
N SER A 75 2.99 16.08 -5.23
CA SER A 75 2.45 15.68 -3.93
C SER A 75 2.13 16.86 -3.00
N LYS A 76 2.39 18.11 -3.39
CA LYS A 76 2.35 19.27 -2.47
C LYS A 76 1.02 19.46 -1.74
N ASP A 77 -0.08 19.09 -2.40
CA ASP A 77 -1.46 19.23 -1.90
C ASP A 77 -2.07 17.88 -1.47
N LEU A 78 -1.27 16.81 -1.45
CA LEU A 78 -1.71 15.46 -1.08
C LEU A 78 -1.29 15.13 0.36
N PRO A 79 -2.15 14.46 1.15
CA PRO A 79 -1.79 13.98 2.47
C PRO A 79 -0.95 12.71 2.37
N CYS A 80 0.25 12.78 1.80
CA CYS A 80 1.15 11.64 1.62
C CYS A 80 2.48 11.82 2.35
N ALA A 81 3.01 10.71 2.88
CA ALA A 81 4.28 10.68 3.60
C ALA A 81 5.51 10.78 2.64
N SER A 82 5.30 10.60 1.34
CA SER A 82 6.34 10.71 0.31
C SER A 82 6.19 12.00 -0.49
N HIS A 83 7.30 12.55 -0.96
CA HIS A 83 7.30 13.63 -1.93
C HIS A 83 7.44 13.07 -3.34
N VAL A 84 6.63 13.57 -4.29
CA VAL A 84 6.69 13.16 -5.70
C VAL A 84 6.88 14.38 -6.57
N PHE A 85 7.87 14.34 -7.45
CA PHE A 85 8.22 15.45 -8.34
C PHE A 85 8.11 15.06 -9.81
N LYS A 86 7.63 15.98 -10.65
CA LYS A 86 7.83 15.91 -12.10
C LYS A 86 9.09 16.66 -12.46
N ILE A 87 10.13 15.96 -12.90
CA ILE A 87 11.37 16.58 -13.35
C ILE A 87 11.72 16.04 -14.73
N ARG A 88 11.64 16.92 -15.73
CA ARG A 88 11.78 16.54 -17.15
C ARG A 88 10.80 15.41 -17.50
N ASP A 89 11.32 14.29 -18.01
CA ASP A 89 10.58 13.10 -18.43
C ASP A 89 10.28 12.13 -17.28
N TYR A 90 10.60 12.51 -16.04
CA TYR A 90 10.57 11.62 -14.89
C TYR A 90 9.56 12.03 -13.83
N ALA A 91 8.98 11.02 -13.20
CA ALA A 91 8.43 11.13 -11.86
C ALA A 91 9.51 10.67 -10.85
N VAL A 92 9.78 11.48 -9.83
CA VAL A 92 10.76 11.19 -8.79
C VAL A 92 10.04 11.11 -7.45
N LYS A 93 9.90 9.90 -6.89
CA LYS A 93 9.36 9.68 -5.54
C LYS A 93 10.51 9.66 -4.53
N ILE A 94 10.34 10.38 -3.44
CA ILE A 94 11.31 10.52 -2.34
C ILE A 94 10.62 10.25 -1.02
N CYS A 95 11.27 9.45 -0.18
CA CYS A 95 10.80 9.17 1.17
C CYS A 95 11.99 9.06 2.15
N SER A 96 11.75 9.33 3.44
CA SER A 96 12.69 9.02 4.52
C SER A 96 12.73 7.52 4.86
N TYR A 97 11.78 6.75 4.34
CA TYR A 97 11.66 5.30 4.54
C TYR A 97 11.94 4.55 3.23
N PRO A 98 12.35 3.28 3.29
CA PRO A 98 12.78 2.49 2.12
C PRO A 98 11.65 2.07 1.16
N GLY A 99 10.41 2.52 1.37
CA GLY A 99 9.26 2.22 0.50
C GLY A 99 9.52 2.38 -1.00
N PRO A 100 10.21 3.44 -1.48
CA PRO A 100 10.56 3.59 -2.90
C PRO A 100 11.41 2.45 -3.47
N LEU A 101 12.27 1.82 -2.66
CA LEU A 101 13.09 0.69 -3.11
C LEU A 101 12.24 -0.59 -3.24
N GLN A 102 11.32 -0.80 -2.31
CA GLN A 102 10.37 -1.90 -2.39
C GLN A 102 9.43 -1.75 -3.59
N GLU A 103 8.95 -0.54 -3.84
CA GLU A 103 8.13 -0.24 -5.02
C GLU A 103 8.91 -0.49 -6.32
N ALA A 104 10.18 -0.10 -6.38
CA ALA A 104 11.06 -0.39 -7.52
C ALA A 104 11.17 -1.90 -7.78
N GLU A 105 11.38 -2.70 -6.72
CA GLU A 105 11.46 -4.16 -6.80
C GLU A 105 10.19 -4.77 -7.40
N ASN A 106 9.03 -4.32 -6.93
CA ASN A 106 7.72 -4.76 -7.42
C ASN A 106 7.53 -4.42 -8.90
N MET A 107 7.85 -3.19 -9.30
CA MET A 107 7.67 -2.75 -10.69
C MET A 107 8.63 -3.46 -11.66
N VAL A 108 9.89 -3.66 -11.29
CA VAL A 108 10.85 -4.43 -12.10
C VAL A 108 10.40 -5.89 -12.24
N PHE A 109 9.83 -6.48 -11.18
CA PHE A 109 9.22 -7.81 -11.26
C PHE A 109 8.03 -7.82 -12.24
N LEU A 110 7.14 -6.83 -12.18
CA LEU A 110 5.97 -6.73 -13.05
C LEU A 110 6.35 -6.53 -14.52
N GLU A 111 7.32 -5.68 -14.83
CA GLU A 111 7.82 -5.49 -16.20
C GLU A 111 8.24 -6.82 -16.84
N LYS A 112 8.85 -7.70 -16.05
CA LYS A 112 9.31 -9.02 -16.51
C LYS A 112 8.20 -10.06 -16.60
N ASN A 113 7.29 -10.09 -15.62
CA ASN A 113 6.32 -11.19 -15.47
C ASN A 113 4.91 -10.83 -15.96
N CYS A 114 4.62 -9.56 -16.20
CA CYS A 114 3.34 -9.04 -16.66
C CYS A 114 3.53 -7.85 -17.63
N PRO A 115 4.22 -8.03 -18.77
CA PRO A 115 4.62 -6.93 -19.66
C PRO A 115 3.45 -6.16 -20.31
N GLY A 116 2.24 -6.72 -20.29
CA GLY A 116 1.02 -6.03 -20.75
C GLY A 116 0.44 -5.03 -19.75
N LEU A 117 0.98 -4.97 -18.53
CA LEU A 117 0.49 -4.10 -17.48
C LEU A 117 0.89 -2.65 -17.74
N LYS A 118 -0.07 -1.73 -17.61
CA LYS A 118 0.14 -0.30 -17.80
C LYS A 118 0.69 0.35 -16.55
N ILE A 119 2.01 0.31 -16.39
CA ILE A 119 2.75 0.90 -15.26
C ILE A 119 3.89 1.80 -15.75
N PRO A 120 4.38 2.75 -14.93
CA PRO A 120 5.57 3.51 -15.26
C PRO A 120 6.80 2.60 -15.39
N LYS A 121 7.73 2.96 -16.29
CA LYS A 121 9.03 2.31 -16.41
C LYS A 121 9.94 2.73 -15.25
N VAL A 122 10.63 1.79 -14.61
CA VAL A 122 11.66 2.14 -13.60
C VAL A 122 13.00 2.43 -14.27
N TYR A 123 13.57 3.61 -14.02
CA TYR A 123 14.90 3.99 -14.53
C TYR A 123 15.98 3.95 -13.47
N ALA A 124 15.67 4.35 -12.24
CA ALA A 124 16.62 4.27 -11.14
C ALA A 124 15.92 4.12 -9.79
N ALA A 125 16.57 3.48 -8.84
CA ALA A 125 16.16 3.47 -7.45
C ALA A 125 17.39 3.35 -6.55
N TYR A 126 17.54 4.24 -5.58
CA TYR A 126 18.76 4.33 -4.78
C TYR A 126 18.56 5.08 -3.47
N LYS A 127 19.49 4.87 -2.55
CA LYS A 127 19.65 5.63 -1.32
C LYS A 127 20.55 6.83 -1.59
N ASN A 128 20.14 8.02 -1.15
CA ASN A 128 20.92 9.25 -1.21
C ASN A 128 21.21 9.76 0.20
N GLN A 129 22.46 10.17 0.44
CA GLN A 129 22.89 10.80 1.68
C GLN A 129 22.97 12.32 1.47
N GLY A 130 22.38 13.10 2.37
CA GLY A 130 22.57 14.56 2.41
C GLY A 130 21.61 15.40 1.55
N GLY A 131 20.53 14.82 1.03
CA GLY A 131 19.43 15.58 0.44
C GLY A 131 18.54 16.23 1.51
N ASP A 132 18.34 17.54 1.42
CA ASP A 132 17.57 18.34 2.37
C ASP A 132 16.14 18.62 1.88
N PHE A 133 15.41 17.56 1.54
CA PHE A 133 14.07 17.71 0.97
C PHE A 133 13.09 18.33 1.98
N ASN A 134 13.24 18.05 3.27
CA ASN A 134 12.36 18.57 4.33
C ASN A 134 12.80 19.94 4.89
N LEU A 135 13.82 20.57 4.31
CA LEU A 135 14.42 21.83 4.77
C LEU A 135 14.91 21.77 6.23
N TYR A 136 15.41 20.62 6.68
CA TYR A 136 15.91 20.41 8.03
C TYR A 136 17.09 21.33 8.37
N LEU A 137 17.99 21.59 7.42
CA LEU A 137 19.11 22.51 7.66
C LEU A 137 18.62 23.91 8.02
N LYS A 138 17.52 24.35 7.41
CA LYS A 138 16.90 25.65 7.68
C LYS A 138 15.99 25.62 8.92
N ARG A 139 15.21 24.55 9.11
CA ARG A 139 14.20 24.44 10.17
C ARG A 139 14.81 24.12 11.54
N TYR A 140 15.84 23.28 11.57
CA TYR A 140 16.46 22.78 12.79
C TYR A 140 18.01 22.84 12.69
N PRO A 141 18.60 24.02 12.46
CA PRO A 141 20.05 24.18 12.22
C PRO A 141 20.94 23.73 13.39
N LYS A 142 20.40 23.59 14.60
CA LYS A 142 21.13 23.05 15.75
C LYS A 142 21.23 21.53 15.72
N GLU A 143 20.20 20.85 15.24
CA GLU A 143 20.12 19.40 15.13
C GLU A 143 20.81 18.92 13.85
N TYR A 144 20.69 19.71 12.77
CA TYR A 144 21.27 19.44 11.46
C TYR A 144 22.21 20.58 11.03
N PRO A 145 23.45 20.62 11.55
CA PRO A 145 24.40 21.70 11.25
C PRO A 145 24.89 21.71 9.79
N ASP A 146 24.90 20.55 9.13
CA ASP A 146 25.29 20.41 7.72
C ASP A 146 24.68 19.15 7.07
N ARG A 147 24.83 19.01 5.75
CA ARG A 147 24.25 17.90 4.97
C ARG A 147 24.71 16.51 5.42
N SER A 148 25.87 16.37 6.08
CA SER A 148 26.35 15.07 6.57
C SER A 148 25.51 14.52 7.72
N THR A 149 24.79 15.40 8.43
CA THR A 149 23.92 15.05 9.56
C THR A 149 22.49 14.70 9.16
N LEU A 150 22.10 14.94 7.90
CA LEU A 150 20.77 14.61 7.41
C LEU A 150 20.60 13.10 7.33
N SER A 151 19.41 12.62 7.71
CA SER A 151 19.04 11.23 7.49
C SER A 151 19.05 10.92 5.99
N PRO A 152 19.42 9.69 5.61
CA PRO A 152 19.33 9.26 4.23
C PRO A 152 17.89 9.30 3.72
N THR A 153 17.78 9.45 2.41
CA THR A 153 16.52 9.48 1.68
C THR A 153 16.54 8.42 0.60
N TYR A 154 15.40 7.82 0.32
CA TYR A 154 15.22 6.76 -0.66
C TYR A 154 14.49 7.33 -1.87
N LEU A 155 15.04 7.10 -3.06
CA LEU A 155 14.54 7.65 -4.32
C LEU A 155 14.11 6.52 -5.25
N LEU A 156 13.01 6.77 -5.95
CA LEU A 156 12.53 6.01 -7.10
C LEU A 156 12.31 6.98 -8.27
N VAL A 157 12.96 6.72 -9.39
CA VAL A 157 12.86 7.48 -10.63
C VAL A 157 12.19 6.61 -11.69
N THR A 158 11.02 7.05 -12.15
CA THR A 158 10.22 6.36 -13.17
C THR A 158 9.89 7.27 -14.34
N SER A 159 9.43 6.70 -15.46
CA SER A 159 8.81 7.50 -16.53
C SER A 159 7.63 8.30 -15.98
N TYR A 160 7.53 9.57 -16.33
CA TYR A 160 6.35 10.35 -16.00
C TYR A 160 5.14 9.90 -16.85
N ALA A 161 4.05 9.55 -16.19
CA ALA A 161 2.77 9.27 -16.85
C ALA A 161 2.06 10.61 -17.14
N ASP A 162 1.97 10.98 -18.42
CA ASP A 162 1.45 12.30 -18.83
C ASP A 162 -0.08 12.34 -18.81
N GLY A 163 -0.62 12.60 -17.62
CA GLY A 163 -2.03 12.76 -17.40
C GLY A 163 -2.35 13.14 -15.95
N PRO A 164 -3.55 13.66 -15.66
CA PRO A 164 -3.98 13.85 -14.29
C PRO A 164 -4.28 12.51 -13.61
N SER A 165 -4.05 12.42 -12.31
CA SER A 165 -4.63 11.34 -11.52
C SER A 165 -6.14 11.47 -11.50
N CYS A 166 -6.84 10.34 -11.40
CA CYS A 166 -8.29 10.29 -11.29
C CYS A 166 -8.79 10.73 -9.91
N TYR A 167 -8.02 11.48 -9.13
CA TYR A 167 -8.48 12.02 -7.84
C TYR A 167 -9.68 12.99 -8.01
N THR A 168 -10.42 13.20 -6.93
CA THR A 168 -11.83 13.61 -6.93
C THR A 168 -12.21 14.83 -7.78
N PRO A 169 -11.42 15.91 -7.97
CA PRO A 169 -11.83 16.94 -8.92
C PRO A 169 -11.81 16.44 -10.38
N VAL A 170 -10.79 15.66 -10.74
CA VAL A 170 -10.59 15.16 -12.11
C VAL A 170 -11.67 14.14 -12.45
N TRP A 171 -11.90 13.16 -11.58
CA TRP A 171 -12.89 12.12 -11.84
C TRP A 171 -14.32 12.68 -12.01
N GLN A 172 -14.67 13.69 -11.22
CA GLN A 172 -15.97 14.36 -11.34
C GLN A 172 -16.13 15.16 -12.64
N SER A 173 -15.02 15.61 -13.23
CA SER A 173 -15.04 16.34 -14.51
C SER A 173 -15.18 15.43 -15.74
N LEU A 174 -14.92 14.12 -15.58
CA LEU A 174 -15.00 13.15 -16.67
C LEU A 174 -16.46 12.81 -17.03
N SER A 175 -16.71 12.62 -18.34
CA SER A 175 -18.00 12.11 -18.81
C SER A 175 -18.28 10.72 -18.21
N GLN A 176 -19.56 10.32 -18.20
CA GLN A 176 -19.90 8.96 -17.75
C GLN A 176 -19.25 7.89 -18.65
N THR A 177 -19.15 8.14 -19.96
CA THR A 177 -18.50 7.24 -20.92
C THR A 177 -17.01 7.08 -20.60
N ALA A 178 -16.31 8.19 -20.37
CA ALA A 178 -14.89 8.19 -19.99
C ALA A 178 -14.65 7.40 -18.70
N ARG A 179 -15.47 7.65 -17.67
CA ARG A 179 -15.39 6.90 -16.40
C ARG A 179 -15.60 5.40 -16.62
N ASN A 180 -16.60 5.00 -17.39
CA ASN A 180 -16.86 3.59 -17.69
C ASN A 180 -15.70 2.94 -18.47
N ASN A 181 -15.12 3.65 -19.44
CA ASN A 181 -13.98 3.16 -20.21
C ASN A 181 -12.71 3.00 -19.36
N ILE A 182 -12.44 3.94 -18.44
CA ILE A 182 -11.36 3.81 -17.45
C ILE A 182 -11.57 2.58 -16.57
N LEU A 183 -12.79 2.37 -16.04
CA LEU A 183 -13.09 1.21 -15.19
C LEU A 183 -12.94 -0.11 -15.93
N ARG A 184 -13.40 -0.17 -17.19
CA ARG A 184 -13.23 -1.35 -18.05
C ARG A 184 -11.75 -1.67 -18.27
N LYS A 185 -10.94 -0.66 -18.68
CA LYS A 185 -9.50 -0.80 -18.86
C LYS A 185 -8.81 -1.21 -17.55
N LEU A 186 -9.21 -0.63 -16.43
CA LEU A 186 -8.69 -1.00 -15.11
C LEU A 186 -8.98 -2.47 -14.78
N GLY A 187 -10.21 -2.93 -15.00
CA GLY A 187 -10.57 -4.34 -14.84
C GLY A 187 -9.74 -5.27 -15.73
N GLU A 188 -9.45 -4.87 -16.97
CA GLU A 188 -8.55 -5.61 -17.86
C GLU A 188 -7.13 -5.70 -17.29
N GLN A 189 -6.59 -4.60 -16.76
CA GLN A 189 -5.27 -4.57 -16.12
C GLN A 189 -5.23 -5.44 -14.84
N MET A 190 -6.26 -5.42 -14.01
CA MET A 190 -6.30 -6.25 -12.81
C MET A 190 -6.42 -7.74 -13.14
N ARG A 191 -7.16 -8.11 -14.19
CA ARG A 191 -7.16 -9.50 -14.68
C ARG A 191 -5.77 -9.93 -15.17
N LEU A 192 -5.03 -9.06 -15.86
CA LEU A 192 -3.64 -9.33 -16.24
C LEU A 192 -2.76 -9.51 -15.01
N LEU A 193 -2.85 -8.62 -14.02
CA LEU A 193 -2.08 -8.73 -12.77
C LEU A 193 -2.34 -10.06 -12.05
N ARG A 194 -3.61 -10.44 -11.89
CA ARG A 194 -4.03 -11.68 -11.22
C ARG A 194 -3.62 -12.95 -11.98
N SER A 195 -3.29 -12.84 -13.28
CA SER A 195 -2.78 -13.96 -14.06
C SER A 195 -1.35 -14.36 -13.68
N VAL A 196 -0.63 -13.51 -12.95
CA VAL A 196 0.71 -13.82 -12.44
C VAL A 196 0.60 -14.81 -11.27
N PRO A 197 1.08 -16.05 -11.44
CA PRO A 197 0.89 -17.09 -10.42
C PRO A 197 1.74 -16.81 -9.19
N PRO A 198 1.25 -17.17 -7.98
CA PRO A 198 2.08 -17.16 -6.78
C PRO A 198 3.18 -18.22 -6.88
N PRO A 199 4.28 -18.07 -6.09
CA PRO A 199 5.29 -19.13 -5.96
C PRO A 199 4.72 -20.49 -5.51
N ASN A 200 3.62 -20.47 -4.76
CA ASN A 200 2.83 -21.64 -4.36
C ASN A 200 1.34 -21.26 -4.26
N PRO A 201 0.37 -22.12 -4.64
CA PRO A 201 -1.06 -21.81 -4.58
C PRO A 201 -1.60 -21.31 -3.22
N GLN A 202 -0.95 -21.67 -2.10
CA GLN A 202 -1.32 -21.26 -0.74
C GLN A 202 -0.37 -20.20 -0.16
N TYR A 203 0.47 -19.59 -1.00
CA TYR A 203 1.40 -18.55 -0.59
C TYR A 203 0.71 -17.18 -0.54
N TYR A 204 0.82 -16.51 0.60
CA TYR A 204 0.44 -15.11 0.77
C TYR A 204 1.64 -14.30 1.26
N GLY A 205 1.97 -13.24 0.55
CA GLY A 205 3.14 -12.42 0.83
C GLY A 205 3.62 -11.68 -0.41
N ARG A 206 4.82 -11.10 -0.35
CA ARG A 206 5.43 -10.34 -1.44
C ARG A 206 6.35 -11.18 -2.32
N ILE A 207 6.85 -10.58 -3.38
CA ILE A 207 7.89 -11.19 -4.24
C ILE A 207 9.11 -11.64 -3.41
N HIS A 208 9.78 -12.69 -3.90
CA HIS A 208 10.92 -13.32 -3.23
C HIS A 208 10.62 -13.95 -1.85
N SER A 209 9.39 -14.42 -1.64
CA SER A 209 8.99 -15.07 -0.38
C SER A 209 9.13 -14.15 0.84
N GLN A 210 8.85 -12.86 0.65
CA GLN A 210 8.92 -11.86 1.72
C GLN A 210 7.54 -11.67 2.38
N GLY A 211 7.52 -11.23 3.64
CA GLY A 211 6.29 -10.81 4.30
C GLY A 211 5.78 -9.47 3.78
N PHE A 212 4.54 -9.13 4.11
CA PHE A 212 3.94 -7.83 3.79
C PHE A 212 4.67 -6.66 4.47
N PRO A 213 4.53 -5.42 3.96
CA PRO A 213 5.16 -4.26 4.54
C PRO A 213 4.71 -4.02 5.98
N LYS A 214 5.59 -3.52 6.84
CA LYS A 214 5.31 -3.32 8.27
C LYS A 214 4.22 -2.27 8.54
N ASP A 215 4.11 -1.33 7.62
CA ASP A 215 3.12 -0.26 7.57
C ASP A 215 1.75 -0.69 7.01
N ASP A 216 1.58 -1.95 6.59
CA ASP A 216 0.27 -2.49 6.24
C ASP A 216 -0.56 -2.72 7.52
N TYR A 217 -1.50 -1.80 7.76
CA TYR A 217 -2.36 -1.75 8.94
C TYR A 217 -3.18 -3.02 9.18
N VAL A 218 -3.39 -3.86 8.15
CA VAL A 218 -4.07 -5.16 8.26
C VAL A 218 -3.28 -6.14 9.14
N PHE A 219 -1.96 -6.06 9.16
CA PHE A 219 -1.09 -7.03 9.84
C PHE A 219 -0.36 -6.48 11.06
N LEU A 220 -0.53 -5.20 11.40
CA LEU A 220 0.12 -4.58 12.57
C LEU A 220 1.65 -4.77 12.60
N GLY A 221 2.32 -4.72 11.45
CA GLY A 221 3.76 -4.98 11.37
C GLY A 221 4.68 -3.97 12.05
N GLY A 222 4.09 -2.99 12.74
CA GLY A 222 4.77 -1.95 13.48
C GLY A 222 5.23 -2.31 14.90
N ILE A 223 4.81 -3.45 15.45
CA ILE A 223 5.06 -3.80 16.84
C ILE A 223 6.35 -4.63 16.93
N GLN A 224 7.43 -4.01 17.41
CA GLN A 224 8.79 -4.58 17.34
C GLN A 224 8.97 -5.85 18.19
N ASP A 225 8.21 -6.00 19.27
CA ASP A 225 8.27 -7.16 20.17
C ASP A 225 7.41 -8.34 19.72
N LEU A 226 6.64 -8.17 18.65
CA LEU A 226 5.87 -9.22 18.02
C LEU A 226 6.61 -9.64 16.76
N THR A 227 7.21 -10.83 16.81
CA THR A 227 8.17 -11.41 15.85
C THR A 227 7.89 -11.10 14.37
N THR A 228 8.93 -11.14 13.53
CA THR A 228 8.86 -11.02 12.05
C THR A 228 7.82 -11.92 11.35
N ALA A 229 7.22 -12.87 12.08
CA ALA A 229 6.14 -13.72 11.62
C ALA A 229 4.80 -12.98 11.40
N TRP A 230 4.58 -11.80 12.00
CA TRP A 230 3.28 -11.11 11.94
C TRP A 230 2.88 -10.63 10.54
N ASN A 231 3.86 -10.41 9.67
CA ASN A 231 3.61 -9.98 8.29
C ASN A 231 3.79 -11.13 7.29
N GLY A 232 4.00 -12.34 7.79
CA GLY A 232 4.27 -13.51 6.96
C GLY A 232 5.70 -13.53 6.40
N PRO A 233 5.93 -14.21 5.26
CA PRO A 233 4.89 -14.79 4.40
C PRO A 233 4.10 -15.91 5.07
N PHE A 234 2.91 -16.17 4.57
CA PHE A 234 2.04 -17.25 5.02
C PHE A 234 1.95 -18.32 3.95
N TYR A 235 1.87 -19.58 4.37
CA TYR A 235 1.81 -20.74 3.47
C TYR A 235 0.52 -21.53 3.59
N SER A 236 -0.47 -20.98 4.31
CA SER A 236 -1.81 -21.53 4.42
C SER A 236 -2.82 -20.41 4.68
N HIS A 237 -4.06 -20.60 4.23
CA HIS A 237 -5.14 -19.64 4.48
C HIS A 237 -5.41 -19.49 5.99
N LYS A 238 -5.24 -20.58 6.74
CA LYS A 238 -5.42 -20.61 8.19
C LYS A 238 -4.44 -19.67 8.89
N ASP A 239 -3.16 -19.70 8.51
CA ASP A 239 -2.14 -18.84 9.13
C ASP A 239 -2.37 -17.37 8.77
N PHE A 240 -2.70 -17.09 7.51
CA PHE A 240 -3.05 -15.75 7.04
C PHE A 240 -4.25 -15.17 7.79
N ALA A 241 -5.37 -15.92 7.82
CA ALA A 241 -6.59 -15.46 8.48
C ALA A 241 -6.43 -15.35 10.00
N GLY A 242 -5.70 -16.29 10.62
CA GLY A 242 -5.37 -16.26 12.03
C GLY A 242 -4.55 -15.02 12.41
N GLN A 243 -3.61 -14.61 11.56
CA GLN A 243 -2.81 -13.41 11.80
C GLN A 243 -3.64 -12.12 11.68
N ILE A 244 -4.63 -12.06 10.78
CA ILE A 244 -5.57 -10.92 10.74
C ILE A 244 -6.42 -10.88 12.03
N MET A 245 -6.83 -12.03 12.57
CA MET A 245 -7.54 -12.08 13.85
C MET A 245 -6.68 -11.55 15.00
N GLU A 246 -5.43 -11.99 15.06
CA GLU A 246 -4.45 -11.52 16.05
C GLU A 246 -4.22 -10.01 15.94
N ALA A 247 -4.12 -9.47 14.71
CA ALA A 247 -4.03 -8.05 14.49
C ALA A 247 -5.29 -7.30 14.94
N GLY A 248 -6.47 -7.84 14.65
CA GLY A 248 -7.77 -7.32 15.13
C GLY A 248 -7.84 -7.23 16.65
N LEU A 249 -7.44 -8.30 17.34
CA LEU A 249 -7.38 -8.34 18.80
C LEU A 249 -6.40 -7.31 19.36
N ALA A 250 -5.21 -7.21 18.77
CA ALA A 250 -4.19 -6.25 19.18
C ALA A 250 -4.66 -4.80 19.04
N TRP A 251 -5.26 -4.43 17.90
CA TRP A 251 -5.82 -3.09 17.67
C TRP A 251 -6.99 -2.79 18.61
N ALA A 252 -7.95 -3.70 18.75
CA ALA A 252 -9.09 -3.51 19.64
C ALA A 252 -8.65 -3.37 21.12
N CYS A 253 -7.57 -4.07 21.50
CA CYS A 253 -7.02 -4.02 22.85
C CYS A 253 -6.49 -2.64 23.24
N VAL A 254 -5.98 -1.86 22.29
CA VAL A 254 -5.40 -0.54 22.60
C VAL A 254 -6.43 0.60 22.51
N GLN A 255 -7.66 0.34 22.07
CA GLN A 255 -8.75 1.34 22.05
C GLN A 255 -9.29 1.62 23.46
N HIS A 256 -10.18 2.61 23.63
CA HIS A 256 -10.89 2.83 24.89
C HIS A 256 -12.12 1.89 25.05
N GLY A 257 -12.45 1.52 26.28
CA GLY A 257 -13.61 0.67 26.61
C GLY A 257 -13.38 -0.84 26.45
N GLU A 258 -14.30 -1.67 26.95
CA GLU A 258 -14.26 -3.12 26.76
C GLU A 258 -14.65 -3.52 25.33
N PHE A 259 -14.36 -4.76 24.93
CA PHE A 259 -14.84 -5.31 23.65
C PHE A 259 -16.36 -5.27 23.61
N ASN A 260 -16.91 -4.57 22.62
CA ASN A 260 -18.35 -4.46 22.43
C ASN A 260 -18.95 -5.81 21.94
N GLY A 261 -20.27 -5.94 22.03
CA GLY A 261 -20.96 -7.19 21.68
C GLY A 261 -20.81 -7.60 20.21
N GLU A 262 -20.66 -6.64 19.30
CA GLU A 262 -20.42 -6.90 17.87
C GLU A 262 -19.06 -7.57 17.65
N LEU A 263 -17.99 -7.00 18.20
CA LEU A 263 -16.64 -7.56 18.11
C LEU A 263 -16.59 -8.95 18.76
N GLN A 264 -17.23 -9.15 19.92
CA GLN A 264 -17.27 -10.46 20.57
C GLN A 264 -17.95 -11.52 19.69
N LEU A 265 -19.10 -11.21 19.09
CA LEU A 265 -19.80 -12.11 18.17
C LEU A 265 -18.94 -12.48 16.96
N LEU A 266 -18.24 -11.49 16.38
CA LEU A 266 -17.35 -11.73 15.25
C LEU A 266 -16.15 -12.60 15.67
N LEU A 267 -15.51 -12.30 16.80
CA LEU A 267 -14.40 -13.12 17.31
C LEU A 267 -14.79 -14.57 17.60
N GLU A 268 -15.99 -14.82 18.14
CA GLU A 268 -16.50 -16.16 18.44
C GLU A 268 -16.80 -17.00 17.18
N THR A 269 -17.08 -16.34 16.06
CA THR A 269 -17.41 -17.00 14.79
C THR A 269 -16.26 -17.00 13.78
N TYR A 270 -15.17 -16.27 14.07
CA TYR A 270 -14.12 -15.98 13.09
C TYR A 270 -13.45 -17.21 12.51
N GLU A 271 -12.99 -18.14 13.36
CA GLU A 271 -12.32 -19.35 12.89
C GLU A 271 -13.23 -20.20 12.00
N ASP A 272 -14.48 -20.40 12.40
CA ASP A 272 -15.46 -21.20 11.65
C ASP A 272 -15.78 -20.55 10.29
N VAL A 273 -16.05 -19.24 10.27
CA VAL A 273 -16.36 -18.49 9.04
C VAL A 273 -15.17 -18.46 8.10
N MET A 274 -13.97 -18.12 8.60
CA MET A 274 -12.78 -18.01 7.77
C MET A 274 -12.26 -19.37 7.29
N SER A 275 -12.46 -20.46 8.04
CA SER A 275 -12.11 -21.80 7.56
C SER A 275 -12.88 -22.21 6.29
N ARG A 276 -14.11 -21.70 6.14
CA ARG A 276 -14.99 -21.92 4.98
C ARG A 276 -14.99 -20.77 3.98
N ALA A 277 -14.07 -19.82 4.12
CA ALA A 277 -13.97 -18.66 3.23
C ALA A 277 -13.94 -19.10 1.75
N SER A 278 -14.75 -18.47 0.92
CA SER A 278 -14.61 -18.59 -0.54
C SER A 278 -13.47 -17.67 -1.01
N GLY A 279 -12.75 -18.06 -2.06
CA GLY A 279 -11.67 -17.21 -2.60
C GLY A 279 -10.36 -17.27 -1.82
N GLN A 280 -10.04 -18.43 -1.22
CA GLN A 280 -8.77 -18.63 -0.53
C GLN A 280 -7.57 -18.67 -1.50
N ASN A 281 -7.79 -18.88 -2.79
CA ASN A 281 -6.71 -18.88 -3.78
C ASN A 281 -5.96 -17.54 -3.76
N ALA A 282 -4.62 -17.64 -3.74
CA ALA A 282 -3.76 -16.47 -3.78
C ALA A 282 -3.77 -15.83 -5.17
N ILE A 283 -4.07 -14.53 -5.23
CA ILE A 283 -4.00 -13.69 -6.43
C ILE A 283 -3.06 -12.52 -6.18
N LEU A 284 -2.32 -12.10 -7.19
CA LEU A 284 -1.50 -10.90 -7.12
C LEU A 284 -2.41 -9.66 -7.17
N TYR A 285 -2.28 -8.77 -6.21
CA TYR A 285 -3.09 -7.55 -6.09
C TYR A 285 -2.18 -6.32 -5.92
N HIS A 286 -2.70 -5.16 -6.30
CA HIS A 286 -1.99 -3.88 -6.22
C HIS A 286 -1.74 -3.42 -4.78
N GLY A 287 -2.72 -3.59 -3.90
CA GLY A 287 -2.65 -3.30 -2.46
C GLY A 287 -3.14 -1.93 -2.06
N ASP A 288 -2.95 -0.94 -2.92
CA ASP A 288 -3.46 0.42 -2.71
C ASP A 288 -4.22 0.97 -3.93
N LEU A 289 -5.13 0.19 -4.52
CA LEU A 289 -5.78 0.59 -5.77
C LEU A 289 -6.87 1.65 -5.54
N GLN A 290 -6.45 2.92 -5.51
CA GLN A 290 -7.32 4.08 -5.34
C GLN A 290 -7.33 4.94 -6.61
N LEU A 291 -8.33 5.81 -6.76
CA LEU A 291 -8.43 6.71 -7.91
C LEU A 291 -7.20 7.61 -8.08
N HIS A 292 -6.56 8.04 -6.99
CA HIS A 292 -5.36 8.86 -7.09
C HIS A 292 -4.14 8.08 -7.63
N ASN A 293 -4.19 6.74 -7.58
CA ASN A 293 -3.18 5.84 -8.14
C ASN A 293 -3.49 5.41 -9.58
N ILE A 294 -4.50 6.02 -10.21
CA ILE A 294 -4.87 5.80 -11.61
C ILE A 294 -4.66 7.12 -12.36
N ILE A 295 -3.74 7.14 -13.32
CA ILE A 295 -3.51 8.27 -14.21
C ILE A 295 -4.31 8.07 -15.49
N ALA A 296 -5.14 9.06 -15.85
CA ALA A 296 -5.84 9.07 -17.12
C ALA A 296 -4.97 9.73 -18.18
N ILE A 297 -4.55 8.96 -19.18
CA ILE A 297 -3.73 9.43 -20.30
C ILE A 297 -4.65 9.86 -21.42
N GLU A 298 -4.57 11.13 -21.83
CA GLU A 298 -5.45 11.67 -22.85
C GLU A 298 -5.30 10.90 -24.17
N ASN A 299 -6.44 10.46 -24.70
CA ASN A 299 -6.54 9.98 -26.06
C ASN A 299 -6.93 11.16 -26.96
N LYS A 300 -6.04 11.50 -27.90
CA LYS A 300 -6.18 12.68 -28.77
C LYS A 300 -7.34 12.55 -29.77
N ASP A 301 -7.71 11.32 -30.10
CA ASP A 301 -8.76 11.03 -31.08
C ASP A 301 -10.13 10.88 -30.41
N ASP A 302 -10.17 10.40 -29.17
CA ASP A 302 -11.40 10.22 -28.39
C ASP A 302 -11.20 10.54 -26.91
N LYS A 303 -11.70 11.72 -26.49
CA LYS A 303 -11.64 12.17 -25.10
C LYS A 303 -12.44 11.28 -24.13
N ASP A 304 -13.40 10.52 -24.64
CA ASP A 304 -14.19 9.58 -23.85
C ASP A 304 -13.55 8.18 -23.76
N ASP A 305 -12.40 7.95 -24.40
CA ASP A 305 -11.63 6.70 -24.29
C ASP A 305 -10.14 6.91 -23.95
N PRO A 306 -9.83 7.56 -22.81
CA PRO A 306 -8.44 7.75 -22.36
C PRO A 306 -7.76 6.41 -22.07
N ASP A 307 -6.44 6.31 -22.30
CA ASP A 307 -5.65 5.17 -21.78
C ASP A 307 -5.40 5.38 -20.28
N ILE A 308 -4.90 4.36 -19.60
CA ILE A 308 -4.61 4.43 -18.17
C ILE A 308 -3.16 4.06 -17.86
N CYS A 309 -2.64 4.59 -16.75
CA CYS A 309 -1.40 4.15 -16.14
C CYS A 309 -1.61 4.01 -14.62
N ILE A 310 -1.18 2.91 -14.04
CA ILE A 310 -1.37 2.59 -12.63
C ILE A 310 -0.04 2.81 -11.89
N ILE A 311 -0.08 3.53 -10.78
CA ILE A 311 1.10 3.95 -10.01
C ILE A 311 0.98 3.51 -8.54
N ASP A 312 2.05 3.69 -7.76
CA ASP A 312 2.15 3.35 -6.34
C ASP A 312 2.04 1.85 -6.02
N TRP A 313 3.00 1.10 -6.56
CA TRP A 313 3.07 -0.36 -6.45
C TRP A 313 3.71 -0.87 -5.15
N ALA A 314 3.89 -0.01 -4.15
CA ALA A 314 4.63 -0.35 -2.93
C ALA A 314 3.99 -1.51 -2.15
N THR A 315 2.66 -1.62 -2.16
CA THR A 315 1.88 -2.56 -1.32
C THR A 315 1.48 -3.85 -2.05
N MET A 316 2.02 -4.07 -3.26
CA MET A 316 1.73 -5.25 -4.06
C MET A 316 2.13 -6.55 -3.35
N GLY A 317 1.28 -7.57 -3.45
CA GLY A 317 1.57 -8.93 -2.96
C GLY A 317 0.57 -9.95 -3.45
N TRP A 318 0.73 -11.21 -3.05
CA TRP A 318 -0.28 -12.25 -3.20
C TRP A 318 -1.13 -12.35 -1.93
N MET A 319 -2.45 -12.22 -2.07
CA MET A 319 -3.44 -12.35 -0.98
C MET A 319 -4.61 -13.23 -1.43
N PRO A 320 -5.44 -13.73 -0.50
CA PRO A 320 -6.71 -14.34 -0.86
C PRO A 320 -7.57 -13.41 -1.73
N ALA A 321 -8.29 -13.98 -2.71
CA ALA A 321 -9.08 -13.23 -3.69
C ALA A 321 -10.15 -12.31 -3.08
N TYR A 322 -10.66 -12.63 -1.89
CA TYR A 322 -11.62 -11.77 -1.20
C TYR A 322 -11.02 -10.46 -0.65
N MET A 323 -9.70 -10.35 -0.50
CA MET A 323 -9.06 -9.19 0.13
C MET A 323 -9.18 -7.91 -0.70
N GLU A 324 -9.30 -8.03 -2.02
CA GLU A 324 -9.49 -6.88 -2.90
C GLU A 324 -10.87 -6.23 -2.70
N THR A 325 -11.91 -7.06 -2.58
CA THR A 325 -13.26 -6.63 -2.19
C THR A 325 -13.24 -5.99 -0.81
N VAL A 326 -12.54 -6.60 0.16
CA VAL A 326 -12.41 -6.09 1.54
C VAL A 326 -11.79 -4.69 1.56
N ARG A 327 -10.67 -4.47 0.88
CA ARG A 327 -10.02 -3.16 0.78
C ARG A 327 -10.92 -2.12 0.12
N THR A 328 -11.65 -2.52 -0.93
CA THR A 328 -12.62 -1.64 -1.61
C THR A 328 -13.77 -1.22 -0.68
N LEU A 329 -14.31 -2.16 0.10
CA LEU A 329 -15.44 -1.91 1.01
C LEU A 329 -15.05 -1.09 2.24
N CYS A 330 -13.90 -1.38 2.88
CA CYS A 330 -13.46 -0.63 4.07
C CYS A 330 -13.15 0.83 3.77
N ARG A 331 -12.55 1.12 2.62
CA ARG A 331 -12.22 2.50 2.21
C ARG A 331 -13.46 3.34 1.93
N GLY A 332 -14.56 2.73 1.48
CA GLY A 332 -15.86 3.37 1.32
C GLY A 332 -16.46 3.91 2.63
N LYS A 333 -15.99 3.46 3.81
CA LYS A 333 -16.46 3.95 5.12
C LYS A 333 -15.59 5.08 5.71
N ALA A 334 -14.31 5.18 5.34
CA ALA A 334 -13.36 6.13 5.94
C ALA A 334 -13.14 7.41 5.11
N SER A 335 -13.38 7.38 3.80
CA SER A 335 -13.43 8.60 2.98
C SER A 335 -14.85 9.13 2.92
N VAL A 336 -15.07 10.32 3.49
CA VAL A 336 -16.28 11.11 3.26
C VAL A 336 -16.56 11.18 1.76
N SER A 337 -17.60 10.49 1.30
CA SER A 337 -18.42 10.82 0.13
C SER A 337 -17.73 10.88 -1.26
N MET A 338 -18.35 10.19 -2.23
CA MET A 338 -18.22 10.41 -3.69
C MET A 338 -16.94 9.89 -4.36
N THR A 339 -17.11 8.99 -5.34
CA THR A 339 -16.83 9.33 -6.77
C THR A 339 -16.93 8.14 -7.72
N LEU A 340 -16.57 6.94 -7.32
CA LEU A 340 -16.79 5.75 -8.15
C LEU A 340 -18.28 5.43 -8.20
N ASP A 341 -18.78 5.11 -9.39
CA ASP A 341 -19.91 4.20 -9.47
C ASP A 341 -19.42 2.86 -8.88
N HIS A 342 -19.51 2.75 -7.56
CA HIS A 342 -18.89 1.71 -6.74
C HIS A 342 -19.29 0.32 -7.23
N ASN A 343 -20.53 0.21 -7.72
CA ASN A 343 -21.06 -1.00 -8.32
C ASN A 343 -20.34 -1.32 -9.63
N THR A 344 -20.16 -0.34 -10.52
CA THR A 344 -19.44 -0.53 -11.79
C THR A 344 -17.95 -0.83 -11.56
N TYR A 345 -17.32 -0.21 -10.57
CA TYR A 345 -15.94 -0.52 -10.18
C TYR A 345 -15.80 -1.96 -9.72
N LEU A 346 -16.59 -2.38 -8.72
CA LEU A 346 -16.59 -3.76 -8.24
C LEU A 346 -16.92 -4.74 -9.37
N TYR A 347 -17.90 -4.40 -10.21
CA TYR A 347 -18.28 -5.22 -11.35
C TYR A 347 -17.11 -5.41 -12.31
N GLU A 348 -16.47 -4.34 -12.79
CA GLU A 348 -15.38 -4.46 -13.78
C GLU A 348 -14.14 -5.15 -13.20
N LEU A 349 -13.86 -4.95 -11.91
CA LEU A 349 -12.78 -5.66 -11.22
C LEU A 349 -13.04 -7.16 -11.12
N HIS A 350 -14.27 -7.61 -10.84
CA HIS A 350 -14.60 -9.03 -10.67
C HIS A 350 -15.23 -9.67 -11.91
N LYS A 351 -15.27 -8.95 -13.03
CA LYS A 351 -15.88 -9.43 -14.27
C LYS A 351 -15.15 -10.66 -14.78
N GLY A 352 -15.88 -11.77 -14.90
CA GLY A 352 -15.35 -13.07 -15.31
C GLY A 352 -14.87 -13.94 -14.16
N ASP A 353 -14.72 -13.38 -12.96
CA ASP A 353 -14.46 -14.15 -11.75
C ASP A 353 -15.80 -14.69 -11.23
N GLY A 354 -15.95 -16.02 -11.19
CA GLY A 354 -17.23 -16.68 -10.94
C GLY A 354 -17.90 -16.35 -9.59
N GLN A 355 -17.17 -15.73 -8.64
CA GLN A 355 -17.70 -15.23 -7.38
C GLN A 355 -16.83 -14.04 -6.89
N ALA A 356 -17.43 -12.89 -6.57
CA ALA A 356 -16.74 -11.75 -5.93
C ALA A 356 -16.45 -11.98 -4.43
N HIS A 357 -16.63 -13.22 -3.95
CA HIS A 357 -16.39 -13.66 -2.57
C HIS A 357 -17.04 -12.76 -1.51
N LEU A 358 -18.21 -12.20 -1.85
CA LEU A 358 -18.85 -11.11 -1.09
C LEU A 358 -19.14 -11.48 0.36
N GLU A 359 -19.59 -12.71 0.64
CA GLU A 359 -19.90 -13.14 2.01
C GLU A 359 -18.67 -13.06 2.91
N THR A 360 -17.55 -13.63 2.46
CA THR A 360 -16.26 -13.57 3.16
C THR A 360 -15.78 -12.12 3.28
N ALA A 361 -15.90 -11.35 2.20
CA ALA A 361 -15.46 -9.96 2.19
C ALA A 361 -16.27 -9.07 3.15
N PHE A 362 -17.60 -9.20 3.18
CA PHE A 362 -18.46 -8.46 4.10
C PHE A 362 -18.18 -8.83 5.55
N TYR A 363 -18.03 -10.13 5.82
CA TYR A 363 -17.68 -10.59 7.16
C TYR A 363 -16.37 -9.97 7.64
N LEU A 364 -15.31 -10.06 6.82
CA LEU A 364 -14.00 -9.53 7.19
C LEU A 364 -13.99 -8.00 7.28
N THR A 365 -14.72 -7.31 6.40
CA THR A 365 -14.90 -5.85 6.45
C THR A 365 -15.53 -5.42 7.77
N ASN A 366 -16.56 -6.13 8.24
CA ASN A 366 -17.20 -5.83 9.52
C ASN A 366 -16.30 -6.19 10.72
N PHE A 367 -15.56 -7.29 10.65
CA PHE A 367 -14.54 -7.63 11.65
C PHE A 367 -13.50 -6.53 11.81
N LEU A 368 -12.90 -6.09 10.70
CA LEU A 368 -11.87 -5.04 10.72
C LEU A 368 -12.42 -3.71 11.25
N ALA A 369 -13.64 -3.35 10.84
CA ALA A 369 -14.32 -2.15 11.36
C ALA A 369 -14.59 -2.24 12.87
N ALA A 370 -15.11 -3.38 13.36
CA ALA A 370 -15.37 -3.60 14.78
C ALA A 370 -14.08 -3.62 15.62
N ALA A 371 -12.97 -4.05 15.02
CA ALA A 371 -11.64 -4.02 15.62
C ALA A 371 -10.94 -2.65 15.55
N ASN A 372 -11.55 -1.63 14.95
CA ASN A 372 -10.98 -0.31 14.67
C ASN A 372 -9.70 -0.34 13.80
N ILE A 373 -9.63 -1.28 12.86
CA ILE A 373 -8.57 -1.32 11.84
C ILE A 373 -9.01 -0.48 10.64
N SER A 374 -8.27 0.60 10.35
CA SER A 374 -8.40 1.34 9.09
C SER A 374 -7.53 0.71 8.00
N MET A 375 -8.10 0.52 6.79
CA MET A 375 -7.39 0.03 5.59
C MET A 375 -7.36 1.05 4.45
#